data_AF-H0W2E9-F1
#
_entry.id   AF-H0W2E9-F1
#
_cell.length_a   1.000
_cell.length_b   1.000
_cell.length_c   1.000
_cell.angle_alpha   90.00
_cell.angle_beta   90.00
_cell.angle_gamma   90.00
#
_symmetry.space_group_name_H-M   'P 1'
#
loop_
_entity.id
_entity.type
_entity.pdbx_description
1 polymer ?
#
loop_
_entity_poly.entity_id
_entity_poly.type
_entity_poly.pdbx_seq_one_letter_code
_entity_poly.pdbx_strand_id
1 'polypeptide(L)'
;SLFSQCHPWVPPQHYYEACIFDSCFVPNSGMECASVQAYAALCSQEKVCVDWRSHTNGSCAVTCPAHRQYQPCGPAEEPTCQSSASQNSSVLVEGCFCPEGTMSYSPGYDVCVKMCGCVGPDNVPREFGERFVFDCKDCICLEGGSGITCQPKKCSQQAPPTCEEEGTYLVTEVNPADTCCSISSCKCNASLCTKELPSCPLGFEVKSKTGPGKCCPVYSCEPKQVCVHENAEYQPGSPVYSSKCQKCMCTREFNSSSQLNIISCTHVPCNVSCDPGFEPVEVPGECCSKCQQTHCIINIPGSQAVVLKPGDMERNPSNKCTFFSCMKIYNQLISSVSNITCPDFNPGTCVPGSIRYMPNGCCRTCISLNETRVPCSTIPIVKEISYAGCAKNVTTNYCSGSCETFAMYSAKAQSLDHRCSCCKEESTVERQVVLDCPNGGSLPYTYTHIQGCLCQESVCQIPETRVRRASPRLLGRV
;
A
#
# COMPACT_ATOMS: atom_id res chain seq x y z
N SER A 1 68.73 30.16 -73.76
CA SER A 1 68.44 30.77 -72.45
C SER A 1 67.12 31.52 -72.55
N LEU A 2 66.25 31.43 -71.54
CA LEU A 2 64.98 32.17 -71.50
C LEU A 2 65.21 33.71 -71.59
N PHE A 3 66.31 34.19 -71.00
CA PHE A 3 66.69 35.61 -70.99
C PHE A 3 67.55 36.04 -72.19
N SER A 4 67.68 35.22 -73.25
CA SER A 4 68.61 35.51 -74.35
C SER A 4 68.38 36.86 -75.04
N GLN A 5 67.13 37.34 -75.07
CA GLN A 5 66.78 38.65 -75.64
C GLN A 5 67.24 39.82 -74.76
N CYS A 6 67.46 39.60 -73.46
CA CYS A 6 67.91 40.60 -72.50
C CYS A 6 69.44 40.69 -72.40
N HIS A 7 70.15 39.59 -72.69
CA HIS A 7 71.62 39.53 -72.56
C HIS A 7 72.39 40.67 -73.28
N PRO A 8 71.96 41.20 -74.46
CA PRO A 8 72.64 42.33 -75.11
C PRO A 8 72.58 43.62 -74.30
N TRP A 9 71.55 43.79 -73.46
CA TRP A 9 71.30 44.98 -72.67
C TRP A 9 71.83 44.84 -71.24
N VAL A 10 71.60 43.67 -70.62
CA VAL A 10 71.99 43.38 -69.25
C VAL A 10 72.83 42.09 -69.24
N PRO A 11 74.18 42.18 -69.16
CA PRO A 11 75.04 41.01 -69.13
C PRO A 11 74.73 40.10 -67.92
N PRO A 12 74.48 38.80 -68.11
CA PRO A 12 74.00 37.92 -67.03
C PRO A 12 75.08 37.54 -66.01
N GLN A 13 76.38 37.68 -66.34
CA GLN A 13 77.49 37.08 -65.58
C GLN A 13 77.48 37.48 -64.10
N HIS A 14 77.43 38.78 -63.79
CA HIS A 14 77.47 39.27 -62.41
C HIS A 14 76.23 38.86 -61.60
N TYR A 15 75.06 38.81 -62.24
CA TYR A 15 73.81 38.40 -61.60
C TYR A 15 73.75 36.88 -61.38
N TYR A 16 74.32 36.10 -62.29
CA TYR A 16 74.46 34.66 -62.16
C TYR A 16 75.42 34.28 -61.03
N GLU A 17 76.57 34.95 -60.94
CA GLU A 17 77.52 34.77 -59.84
C GLU A 17 76.91 35.14 -58.49
N ALA A 18 76.15 36.24 -58.43
CA ALA A 18 75.40 36.64 -57.23
C ALA A 18 74.33 35.60 -56.87
N CYS A 19 73.59 35.06 -57.85
CA CYS A 19 72.61 34.00 -57.63
C CYS A 19 73.25 32.73 -57.06
N ILE A 20 74.40 32.28 -57.59
CA ILE A 20 75.15 31.14 -57.04
C ILE A 20 75.53 31.40 -55.57
N PHE A 21 76.03 32.59 -55.29
CA PHE A 21 76.38 32.99 -53.93
C PHE A 21 75.14 32.94 -53.01
N ASP A 22 74.06 33.62 -53.38
CA ASP A 22 72.82 33.67 -52.59
C ASP A 22 72.22 32.28 -52.35
N SER A 23 72.21 31.41 -53.37
CA SER A 23 71.77 30.01 -53.31
C SER A 23 72.60 29.16 -52.34
N CYS A 24 73.93 29.29 -52.37
CA CYS A 24 74.83 28.47 -51.57
C CYS A 24 74.91 28.90 -50.10
N PHE A 25 74.80 30.20 -49.83
CA PHE A 25 74.95 30.74 -48.47
C PHE A 25 73.63 30.77 -47.68
N VAL A 26 72.47 30.74 -48.34
CA VAL A 26 71.15 30.73 -47.68
C VAL A 26 70.19 29.72 -48.35
N PRO A 27 70.44 28.40 -48.23
CA PRO A 27 69.59 27.40 -48.86
C PRO A 27 68.15 27.44 -48.35
N ASN A 28 67.18 27.17 -49.22
CA ASN A 28 65.73 27.15 -48.94
C ASN A 28 65.09 28.49 -48.48
N SER A 29 65.76 29.62 -48.71
CA SER A 29 65.25 30.96 -48.36
C SER A 29 64.40 31.62 -49.46
N GLY A 30 64.35 31.03 -50.65
CA GLY A 30 63.76 31.66 -51.84
C GLY A 30 64.62 32.77 -52.45
N MET A 31 65.87 32.94 -51.98
CA MET A 31 66.78 33.97 -52.51
C MET A 31 67.11 33.76 -53.99
N GLU A 32 67.15 32.53 -54.48
CA GLU A 32 67.34 32.25 -55.92
C GLU A 32 66.24 32.92 -56.77
N CYS A 33 65.00 32.87 -56.28
CA CYS A 33 63.87 33.54 -56.93
C CYS A 33 64.03 35.07 -56.88
N ALA A 34 64.55 35.63 -55.79
CA ALA A 34 64.80 37.07 -55.66
C ALA A 34 65.92 37.53 -56.61
N SER A 35 67.01 36.76 -56.75
CA SER A 35 68.11 37.07 -57.67
C SER A 35 67.64 37.01 -59.13
N VAL A 36 66.81 36.02 -59.49
CA VAL A 36 66.20 35.93 -60.83
C VAL A 36 65.17 37.04 -61.06
N GLN A 37 64.35 37.38 -60.06
CA GLN A 37 63.39 38.49 -60.11
C GLN A 37 64.11 39.83 -60.33
N ALA A 38 65.23 40.07 -59.65
CA ALA A 38 66.03 41.28 -59.81
C ALA A 38 66.59 41.38 -61.24
N TYR A 39 67.10 40.28 -61.79
CA TYR A 39 67.56 40.25 -63.18
C TYR A 39 66.41 40.47 -64.18
N ALA A 40 65.24 39.85 -63.96
CA ALA A 40 64.05 40.06 -64.76
C ALA A 40 63.54 41.50 -64.72
N ALA A 41 63.64 42.18 -63.57
CA ALA A 41 63.28 43.57 -63.41
C ALA A 41 64.22 44.52 -64.18
N LEU A 42 65.50 44.17 -64.33
CA LEU A 42 66.43 44.92 -65.19
C LEU A 42 66.09 44.71 -66.67
N CYS A 43 65.72 43.49 -67.05
CA CYS A 43 65.23 43.20 -68.39
C CYS A 43 63.94 43.95 -68.72
N SER A 44 63.01 44.08 -67.77
CA SER A 44 61.75 44.80 -67.98
C SER A 44 61.96 46.31 -68.16
N GLN A 45 62.99 46.91 -67.56
CA GLN A 45 63.38 48.31 -67.79
C GLN A 45 63.82 48.54 -69.24
N GLU A 46 64.47 47.55 -69.85
CA GLU A 46 64.85 47.55 -71.28
C GLU A 46 63.72 47.03 -72.19
N LYS A 47 62.48 46.97 -71.66
CA LYS A 47 61.26 46.51 -72.36
C LYS A 47 61.32 45.05 -72.84
N VAL A 48 62.21 44.24 -72.26
CA VAL A 48 62.30 42.81 -72.52
C VAL A 48 61.56 42.06 -71.41
N CYS A 49 60.33 41.67 -71.71
CA CYS A 49 59.45 40.99 -70.76
C CYS A 49 59.59 39.48 -70.84
N VAL A 50 59.99 38.88 -69.72
CA VAL A 50 60.27 37.44 -69.63
C VAL A 50 59.40 36.84 -68.54
N ASP A 51 58.48 35.95 -68.93
CA ASP A 51 57.69 35.17 -67.97
C ASP A 51 58.52 34.04 -67.35
N TRP A 52 59.46 34.41 -66.49
CA TRP A 52 60.42 33.45 -65.93
C TRP A 52 59.81 32.51 -64.88
N ARG A 53 58.75 32.94 -64.17
CA ARG A 53 58.14 32.18 -63.08
C ARG A 53 57.45 30.91 -63.56
N SER A 54 56.79 30.94 -64.73
CA SER A 54 56.13 29.76 -65.32
C SER A 54 57.12 28.65 -65.67
N HIS A 55 58.40 28.96 -65.86
CA HIS A 55 59.46 28.01 -66.15
C HIS A 55 60.17 27.44 -64.90
N THR A 56 59.74 27.80 -63.68
CA THR A 56 60.36 27.32 -62.42
C THR A 56 59.70 26.08 -61.82
N ASN A 57 58.75 25.44 -62.54
CA ASN A 57 57.93 24.32 -62.06
C ASN A 57 57.29 24.58 -60.68
N GLY A 58 56.88 25.83 -60.43
CA GLY A 58 56.22 26.25 -59.19
C GLY A 58 57.16 26.65 -58.05
N SER A 59 58.49 26.50 -58.20
CA SER A 59 59.46 26.83 -57.14
C SER A 59 59.47 28.32 -56.77
N CYS A 60 59.17 29.19 -57.74
CA CYS A 60 59.06 30.64 -57.56
C CYS A 60 57.65 31.16 -57.88
N ALA A 61 56.61 30.36 -57.63
CA ALA A 61 55.23 30.76 -57.92
C ALA A 61 54.79 31.97 -57.08
N VAL A 62 53.99 32.85 -57.68
CA VAL A 62 53.35 33.98 -57.02
C VAL A 62 51.84 33.82 -57.04
N THR A 63 51.19 34.19 -55.95
CA THR A 63 49.73 34.11 -55.81
C THR A 63 49.14 35.51 -55.82
N CYS A 64 48.33 35.80 -56.84
CA CYS A 64 47.55 37.04 -56.91
C CYS A 64 46.18 36.86 -56.25
N PRO A 65 45.55 37.95 -55.77
CA PRO A 65 44.14 37.95 -55.40
C PRO A 65 43.26 37.40 -56.54
N ALA A 66 42.13 36.76 -56.22
CA ALA A 66 41.31 36.05 -57.19
C ALA A 66 40.80 36.92 -58.38
N HIS A 67 40.66 38.23 -58.18
CA HIS A 67 40.23 39.20 -59.19
C HIS A 67 41.38 39.86 -59.97
N ARG A 68 42.63 39.47 -59.70
CA ARG A 68 43.84 39.96 -60.38
C ARG A 68 44.63 38.80 -61.01
N GLN A 69 45.38 39.12 -62.05
CA GLN A 69 46.22 38.17 -62.77
C GLN A 69 47.68 38.59 -62.68
N TYR A 70 48.56 37.61 -62.46
CA TYR A 70 50.00 37.83 -62.53
C TYR A 70 50.41 38.23 -63.95
N GLN A 71 51.23 39.27 -64.08
CA GLN A 71 51.89 39.62 -65.32
C GLN A 71 53.40 39.84 -65.07
N PRO A 72 54.28 39.31 -65.96
CA PRO A 72 55.73 39.49 -65.84
C PRO A 72 56.17 40.94 -66.07
N CYS A 73 55.35 41.70 -66.78
CA CYS A 73 55.50 43.14 -67.00
C CYS A 73 54.12 43.78 -67.07
N GLY A 74 53.83 44.68 -66.14
CA GLY A 74 52.72 45.63 -66.24
C GLY A 74 53.21 47.05 -65.96
N PRO A 75 52.40 48.06 -66.26
CA PRO A 75 52.76 49.45 -65.99
C PRO A 75 52.88 49.68 -64.48
N ALA A 76 53.88 50.44 -64.03
CA ALA A 76 54.03 50.77 -62.60
C ALA A 76 52.83 51.52 -62.01
N GLU A 77 52.10 52.26 -62.86
CA GLU A 77 50.82 52.90 -62.54
C GLU A 77 49.74 52.30 -63.44
N GLU A 78 48.78 51.57 -62.86
CA GLU A 78 47.67 50.99 -63.60
C GLU A 78 46.69 52.06 -64.07
N PRO A 79 46.14 51.94 -65.30
CA PRO A 79 45.02 52.78 -65.70
C PRO A 79 43.82 52.50 -64.79
N THR A 80 43.27 53.58 -64.25
CA THR A 80 42.07 53.61 -63.44
C THR A 80 40.93 54.32 -64.16
N CYS A 81 39.69 54.15 -63.69
CA CYS A 81 38.54 54.92 -64.18
C CYS A 81 38.66 56.44 -63.98
N GLN A 82 39.56 56.90 -63.11
CA GLN A 82 39.78 58.32 -62.82
C GLN A 82 41.05 58.89 -63.45
N SER A 83 41.93 58.05 -64.00
CA SER A 83 43.15 58.53 -64.68
C SER A 83 42.81 59.07 -66.06
N SER A 84 43.34 60.27 -66.35
CA SER A 84 43.38 60.78 -67.71
C SER A 84 44.34 59.93 -68.54
N ALA A 85 44.01 59.69 -69.81
CA ALA A 85 44.69 58.77 -70.73
C ALA A 85 46.18 59.11 -71.05
N SER A 86 46.80 60.01 -70.30
CA SER A 86 48.13 60.59 -70.56
C SER A 86 49.21 60.21 -69.55
N GLN A 87 48.91 59.41 -68.51
CA GLN A 87 49.94 58.87 -67.62
C GLN A 87 50.37 57.47 -68.07
N ASN A 88 51.02 57.41 -69.24
CA ASN A 88 51.79 56.22 -69.60
C ASN A 88 53.08 56.25 -68.76
N SER A 89 53.05 55.63 -67.58
CA SER A 89 54.29 55.29 -66.89
C SER A 89 55.08 54.38 -67.83
N SER A 90 56.25 54.84 -68.27
CA SER A 90 57.13 54.08 -69.16
C SER A 90 57.86 52.93 -68.45
N VAL A 91 57.69 52.84 -67.12
CA VAL A 91 58.33 51.86 -66.26
C VAL A 91 57.46 50.61 -66.17
N LEU A 92 58.04 49.46 -66.54
CA LEU A 92 57.39 48.15 -66.45
C LEU A 92 57.89 47.40 -65.21
N VAL A 93 56.94 46.93 -64.41
CA VAL A 93 57.20 46.18 -63.17
C VAL A 93 56.46 44.85 -63.19
N GLU A 94 57.02 43.85 -62.53
CA GLU A 94 56.38 42.56 -62.30
C GLU A 94 55.34 42.68 -61.16
N GLY A 95 54.14 42.10 -61.33
CA GLY A 95 53.09 42.24 -60.32
C GLY A 95 51.75 41.58 -60.66
N CYS A 96 50.74 41.90 -59.84
CA CYS A 96 49.36 41.44 -60.00
C CYS A 96 48.48 42.58 -60.52
N PHE A 97 47.99 42.44 -61.74
CA PHE A 97 47.27 43.46 -62.46
C PHE A 97 45.83 43.03 -62.74
N CYS A 98 44.97 43.96 -63.15
CA CYS A 98 43.64 43.59 -63.62
C CYS A 98 43.74 42.73 -64.91
N PRO A 99 42.92 41.67 -65.04
CA PRO A 99 42.93 40.81 -66.22
C PRO A 99 42.56 41.59 -67.49
N GLU A 100 42.96 41.07 -68.65
CA GLU A 100 42.73 41.74 -69.93
C GLU A 100 41.25 42.11 -70.13
N GLY A 101 41.01 43.35 -70.57
CA GLY A 101 39.67 43.90 -70.76
C GLY A 101 39.02 44.48 -69.50
N THR A 102 39.74 44.53 -68.37
CA THR A 102 39.33 45.24 -67.15
C THR A 102 40.40 46.23 -66.70
N MET A 103 40.02 47.20 -65.86
CA MET A 103 40.90 48.23 -65.32
C MET A 103 40.63 48.43 -63.83
N SER A 104 41.58 49.01 -63.10
CA SER A 104 41.36 49.34 -61.69
C SER A 104 40.31 50.46 -61.57
N TYR A 105 39.49 50.47 -60.52
CA TYR A 105 38.50 51.54 -60.36
C TYR A 105 39.15 52.89 -60.02
N SER A 106 39.91 52.96 -58.92
CA SER A 106 40.64 54.15 -58.49
C SER A 106 41.70 53.77 -57.45
N PRO A 107 42.72 54.64 -57.21
CA PRO A 107 43.72 54.39 -56.18
C PRO A 107 43.06 54.19 -54.81
N GLY A 108 43.34 53.06 -54.16
CA GLY A 108 42.78 52.69 -52.85
C GLY A 108 41.56 51.75 -52.91
N TYR A 109 40.98 51.50 -54.08
CA TYR A 109 39.94 50.50 -54.28
C TYR A 109 40.51 49.28 -55.01
N ASP A 110 40.57 48.14 -54.34
CA ASP A 110 41.10 46.90 -54.92
C ASP A 110 40.01 46.13 -55.70
N VAL A 111 39.49 46.75 -56.76
CA VAL A 111 38.44 46.16 -57.61
C VAL A 111 38.72 46.43 -59.09
N CYS A 112 38.66 45.37 -59.91
CA CYS A 112 38.80 45.44 -61.36
C CYS A 112 37.43 45.54 -62.05
N VAL A 113 37.26 46.53 -62.91
CA VAL A 113 35.99 46.83 -63.58
C VAL A 113 36.15 46.85 -65.09
N LYS A 114 35.12 46.39 -65.81
CA LYS A 114 35.07 46.42 -67.28
C LYS A 114 34.58 47.76 -67.83
N MET A 115 33.65 48.39 -67.12
CA MET A 115 33.12 49.72 -67.41
C MET A 115 33.15 50.55 -66.13
N CYS A 116 33.42 51.84 -66.28
CA CYS A 116 33.47 52.77 -65.17
C CYS A 116 32.05 53.14 -64.74
N GLY A 117 31.73 52.90 -63.46
CA GLY A 117 30.43 53.16 -62.85
C GLY A 117 30.60 53.67 -61.41
N CYS A 118 29.78 53.18 -60.48
CA CYS A 118 29.95 53.43 -59.05
C CYS A 118 30.46 52.17 -58.35
N VAL A 119 31.12 52.35 -57.19
CA VAL A 119 31.42 51.25 -56.28
C VAL A 119 30.51 51.37 -55.06
N GLY A 120 29.71 50.34 -54.84
CA GLY A 120 28.82 50.17 -53.69
C GLY A 120 29.55 50.27 -52.35
N PRO A 121 28.84 50.61 -51.25
CA PRO A 121 29.40 50.48 -49.89
C PRO A 121 29.84 49.04 -49.56
N ASP A 122 29.32 48.06 -50.31
CA ASP A 122 29.68 46.64 -50.31
C ASP A 122 30.91 46.32 -51.18
N ASN A 123 31.62 47.32 -51.72
CA ASN A 123 32.70 47.20 -52.69
C ASN A 123 32.30 46.51 -54.01
N VAL A 124 31.01 46.43 -54.32
CA VAL A 124 30.51 45.84 -55.56
C VAL A 124 30.44 46.93 -56.65
N PRO A 125 31.07 46.73 -57.82
CA PRO A 125 30.91 47.61 -58.97
C PRO A 125 29.48 47.59 -59.51
N ARG A 126 28.95 48.76 -59.82
CA ARG A 126 27.58 48.95 -60.28
C ARG A 126 27.54 49.85 -61.49
N GLU A 127 26.62 49.56 -62.40
CA GLU A 127 26.42 50.35 -63.61
C GLU A 127 25.66 51.64 -63.30
N PHE A 128 25.85 52.65 -64.15
CA PHE A 128 25.10 53.89 -64.01
C PHE A 128 23.59 53.64 -64.16
N GLY A 129 22.81 54.23 -63.26
CA GLY A 129 21.36 54.02 -63.18
C GLY A 129 20.94 52.73 -62.46
N GLU A 130 21.89 51.88 -62.06
CA GLU A 130 21.59 50.65 -61.32
C GLU A 130 20.98 50.98 -59.95
N ARG A 131 19.85 50.34 -59.65
CA ARG A 131 19.13 50.45 -58.36
C ARG A 131 19.33 49.17 -57.57
N PHE A 132 19.67 49.31 -56.30
CA PHE A 132 19.92 48.19 -55.42
C PHE A 132 19.53 48.50 -53.98
N VAL A 133 19.33 47.46 -53.18
CA VAL A 133 19.03 47.61 -51.76
C VAL A 133 20.28 47.29 -50.96
N PHE A 134 20.70 48.21 -50.10
CA PHE A 134 21.80 48.01 -49.16
C PHE A 134 21.42 48.60 -47.81
N ASP A 135 21.60 47.83 -46.73
CA ASP A 135 21.29 48.29 -45.36
C ASP A 135 19.89 48.93 -45.22
N CYS A 136 18.88 48.26 -45.79
CA CYS A 136 17.49 48.71 -45.82
C CYS A 136 17.27 50.11 -46.40
N LYS A 137 18.15 50.50 -47.33
CA LYS A 137 18.01 51.71 -48.14
C LYS A 137 17.97 51.33 -49.62
N ASP A 138 17.07 51.97 -50.34
CA ASP A 138 17.03 51.94 -51.80
C ASP A 138 18.10 52.90 -52.32
N CYS A 139 19.15 52.33 -52.91
CA CYS A 139 20.32 53.04 -53.43
C CYS A 139 20.31 53.08 -54.96
N ILE A 140 20.89 54.13 -55.53
CA ILE A 140 21.09 54.27 -56.97
C ILE A 140 22.51 54.77 -57.28
N CYS A 141 23.15 54.17 -58.28
CA CYS A 141 24.39 54.68 -58.86
C CYS A 141 24.07 55.80 -59.85
N LEU A 142 24.58 57.01 -59.59
CA LEU A 142 24.33 58.19 -60.43
C LEU A 142 25.44 58.41 -61.46
N GLU A 143 25.08 58.90 -62.64
CA GLU A 143 26.04 59.30 -63.68
C GLU A 143 26.92 60.50 -63.23
N GLY A 144 28.15 60.55 -63.74
CA GLY A 144 29.03 61.73 -63.59
C GLY A 144 29.82 61.82 -62.28
N GLY A 145 30.06 60.71 -61.59
CA GLY A 145 30.92 60.66 -60.40
C GLY A 145 30.25 61.13 -59.10
N SER A 146 28.94 61.36 -59.12
CA SER A 146 28.13 61.72 -57.95
C SER A 146 27.79 60.51 -57.07
N GLY A 147 28.77 59.64 -56.82
CA GLY A 147 28.69 58.52 -55.87
C GLY A 147 27.38 57.72 -55.90
N ILE A 148 27.01 57.20 -54.73
CA ILE A 148 25.78 56.42 -54.51
C ILE A 148 24.86 57.22 -53.61
N THR A 149 23.61 57.37 -54.03
CA THR A 149 22.57 58.00 -53.21
C THR A 149 21.61 56.94 -52.70
N CYS A 150 21.41 56.89 -51.39
CA CYS A 150 20.55 55.93 -50.72
C CYS A 150 19.40 56.64 -49.99
N GLN A 151 18.18 56.13 -50.14
CA GLN A 151 16.99 56.58 -49.39
C GLN A 151 16.44 55.44 -48.54
N PRO A 152 15.92 55.70 -47.32
CA PRO A 152 15.29 54.66 -46.51
C PRO A 152 14.18 53.94 -47.26
N LYS A 153 14.24 52.61 -47.30
CA LYS A 153 13.26 51.79 -48.00
C LYS A 153 11.89 51.95 -47.33
N LYS A 154 10.88 52.28 -48.12
CA LYS A 154 9.50 52.43 -47.62
C LYS A 154 8.81 51.07 -47.61
N CYS A 155 8.56 50.54 -46.43
CA CYS A 155 7.74 49.35 -46.26
C CYS A 155 6.26 49.64 -46.61
N SER A 156 5.57 48.63 -47.15
CA SER A 156 4.14 48.71 -47.39
C SER A 156 3.40 48.96 -46.08
N GLN A 157 2.70 50.10 -45.96
CA GLN A 157 1.91 50.43 -44.78
C GLN A 157 0.56 49.70 -44.82
N GLN A 158 0.59 48.38 -44.73
CA GLN A 158 -0.62 47.62 -44.45
C GLN A 158 -0.99 47.85 -42.99
N ALA A 159 -2.24 48.25 -42.75
CA ALA A 159 -2.75 48.34 -41.39
C ALA A 159 -2.62 46.96 -40.72
N PRO A 160 -2.08 46.88 -39.49
CA PRO A 160 -1.97 45.62 -38.79
C PRO A 160 -3.36 45.01 -38.57
N PRO A 161 -3.50 43.68 -38.65
CA PRO A 161 -4.78 43.03 -38.41
C PRO A 161 -5.22 43.22 -36.95
N THR A 162 -6.52 43.40 -36.73
CA THR A 162 -7.10 43.39 -35.39
C THR A 162 -7.35 41.95 -34.97
N CYS A 163 -6.80 41.54 -33.82
CA CYS A 163 -7.00 40.19 -33.28
C CYS A 163 -8.27 40.15 -32.42
N GLU A 164 -9.42 39.80 -33.02
CA GLU A 164 -10.73 39.77 -32.35
C GLU A 164 -10.98 38.47 -31.55
N GLU A 165 -10.22 37.41 -31.81
CA GLU A 165 -10.37 36.11 -31.14
C GLU A 165 -9.78 36.13 -29.72
N GLU A 166 -10.53 35.62 -28.74
CA GLU A 166 -10.03 35.48 -27.36
C GLU A 166 -8.76 34.64 -27.29
N GLY A 167 -7.82 35.06 -26.45
CA GLY A 167 -6.52 34.41 -26.31
C GLY A 167 -5.53 34.71 -27.45
N THR A 168 -5.95 35.43 -28.51
CA THR A 168 -5.03 35.85 -29.57
C THR A 168 -4.42 37.22 -29.27
N TYR A 169 -3.17 37.42 -29.70
CA TYR A 169 -2.43 38.66 -29.51
C TYR A 169 -1.65 39.00 -30.78
N LEU A 170 -1.42 40.30 -30.99
CA LEU A 170 -0.70 40.80 -32.15
C LEU A 170 0.80 40.59 -31.97
N VAL A 171 1.44 39.93 -32.94
CA VAL A 171 2.89 39.76 -32.99
C VAL A 171 3.42 40.35 -34.27
N THR A 172 4.45 41.18 -34.13
CA THR A 172 5.18 41.77 -35.25
C THR A 172 6.50 41.03 -35.42
N GLU A 173 6.65 40.33 -36.54
CA GLU A 173 7.85 39.56 -36.89
C GLU A 173 8.52 40.15 -38.13
N VAL A 174 9.81 39.93 -38.31
CA VAL A 174 10.51 40.34 -39.55
C VAL A 174 9.96 39.53 -40.71
N ASN A 175 9.64 40.18 -41.83
CA ASN A 175 9.11 39.52 -43.01
C ASN A 175 10.20 38.64 -43.65
N PRO A 176 10.00 37.32 -43.78
CA PRO A 176 10.99 36.43 -44.40
C PRO A 176 11.31 36.79 -45.86
N ALA A 177 10.36 37.39 -46.58
CA ALA A 177 10.55 37.83 -47.96
C ALA A 177 11.26 39.20 -48.06
N ASP A 178 11.27 39.99 -46.98
CA ASP A 178 11.89 41.31 -46.94
C ASP A 178 12.38 41.61 -45.51
N THR A 179 13.64 41.30 -45.24
CA THR A 179 14.25 41.41 -43.91
C THR A 179 14.25 42.84 -43.37
N CYS A 180 14.00 43.84 -44.22
CA CYS A 180 13.91 45.25 -43.83
C CYS A 180 12.52 45.66 -43.35
N CYS A 181 11.50 44.83 -43.56
CA CYS A 181 10.13 45.12 -43.19
C CYS A 181 9.63 44.13 -42.15
N SER A 182 8.73 44.60 -41.29
CA SER A 182 8.05 43.75 -40.33
C SER A 182 6.62 43.48 -40.78
N ILE A 183 6.14 42.27 -40.52
CA ILE A 183 4.76 41.86 -40.76
C ILE A 183 4.09 41.55 -39.42
N SER A 184 2.84 41.98 -39.28
CA SER A 184 2.06 41.72 -38.07
C SER A 184 1.07 40.58 -38.32
N SER A 185 1.02 39.61 -37.42
CA SER A 185 0.09 38.47 -37.46
C SER A 185 -0.47 38.18 -36.07
N CYS A 186 -1.70 37.65 -36.01
CA CYS A 186 -2.30 37.23 -34.74
C CYS A 186 -1.80 35.83 -34.38
N LYS A 187 -1.18 35.70 -33.21
CA LYS A 187 -0.75 34.41 -32.65
C LYS A 187 -1.64 34.05 -31.46
N CYS A 188 -1.79 32.76 -31.22
CA CYS A 188 -2.58 32.24 -30.10
C CYS A 188 -1.72 32.07 -28.84
N ASN A 189 -2.21 32.55 -27.71
CA ASN A 189 -1.68 32.29 -26.38
C ASN A 189 -2.81 31.83 -25.45
N ALA A 190 -2.83 30.54 -25.17
CA ALA A 190 -3.85 29.91 -24.33
C ALA A 190 -3.87 30.45 -22.88
N SER A 191 -2.78 31.04 -22.38
CA SER A 191 -2.74 31.64 -21.04
C SER A 191 -3.55 32.94 -20.92
N LEU A 192 -3.90 33.57 -22.05
CA LEU A 192 -4.75 34.76 -22.09
C LEU A 192 -6.25 34.41 -22.13
N CYS A 193 -6.60 33.12 -22.16
CA CYS A 193 -7.98 32.67 -22.10
C CYS A 193 -8.55 32.89 -20.69
N THR A 194 -9.64 33.64 -20.59
CA THR A 194 -10.29 34.04 -19.34
C THR A 194 -11.21 32.97 -18.74
N LYS A 195 -11.43 31.86 -19.46
CA LYS A 195 -12.39 30.83 -19.07
C LYS A 195 -11.81 29.94 -17.97
N GLU A 196 -12.34 30.10 -16.75
CA GLU A 196 -12.04 29.23 -15.61
C GLU A 196 -12.45 27.77 -15.88
N LEU A 197 -11.67 26.83 -15.36
CA LEU A 197 -11.97 25.40 -15.49
C LEU A 197 -13.25 25.07 -14.68
N PRO A 198 -14.25 24.43 -15.29
CA PRO A 198 -15.45 24.04 -14.57
C PRO A 198 -15.13 22.92 -13.56
N SER A 199 -15.70 23.03 -12.35
CA SER A 199 -15.70 21.93 -11.39
C SER A 199 -16.78 20.92 -11.78
N CYS A 200 -16.39 19.76 -12.29
CA CYS A 200 -17.34 18.71 -12.66
C CYS A 200 -17.86 17.95 -11.42
N PRO A 201 -19.11 17.46 -11.46
CA PRO A 201 -19.65 16.58 -10.43
C PRO A 201 -18.89 15.25 -10.36
N LEU A 202 -18.96 14.55 -9.23
CA LEU A 202 -18.32 13.25 -9.05
C LEU A 202 -18.78 12.25 -10.11
N GLY A 203 -17.84 11.47 -10.64
CA GLY A 203 -18.08 10.58 -11.77
C GLY A 203 -17.95 11.28 -13.13
N PHE A 204 -17.67 12.57 -13.20
CA PHE A 204 -17.43 13.29 -14.46
C PHE A 204 -16.03 13.90 -14.48
N GLU A 205 -15.41 13.97 -15.66
CA GLU A 205 -14.10 14.58 -15.85
C GLU A 205 -14.18 15.75 -16.84
N VAL A 206 -13.31 16.75 -16.63
CA VAL A 206 -13.21 17.90 -17.53
C VAL A 206 -12.49 17.44 -18.80
N LYS A 207 -13.17 17.59 -19.95
CA LYS A 207 -12.56 17.47 -21.28
C LYS A 207 -12.53 18.82 -21.97
N SER A 208 -11.44 19.08 -22.68
CA SER A 208 -11.26 20.29 -23.48
C SER A 208 -11.40 19.97 -24.96
N LYS A 209 -12.21 20.75 -25.68
CA LYS A 209 -12.32 20.68 -27.14
C LYS A 209 -11.98 22.04 -27.75
N THR A 210 -10.99 22.07 -28.63
CA THR A 210 -10.63 23.27 -29.40
C THR A 210 -11.33 23.20 -30.75
N GLY A 211 -12.18 24.19 -31.04
CA GLY A 211 -12.83 24.32 -32.34
C GLY A 211 -11.84 24.75 -33.44
N PRO A 212 -12.08 24.42 -34.72
CA PRO A 212 -11.24 24.88 -35.81
C PRO A 212 -11.21 26.42 -35.86
N GLY A 213 -10.02 27.01 -35.84
CA GLY A 213 -9.81 28.47 -35.87
C GLY A 213 -9.97 29.19 -34.52
N LYS A 214 -10.31 28.48 -33.44
CA LYS A 214 -10.41 29.05 -32.08
C LYS A 214 -9.11 28.84 -31.31
N CYS A 215 -8.64 29.87 -30.61
CA CYS A 215 -7.47 29.78 -29.74
C CYS A 215 -7.82 29.15 -28.38
N CYS A 216 -8.92 29.59 -27.76
CA CYS A 216 -9.32 29.11 -26.44
C CYS A 216 -10.13 27.80 -26.49
N PRO A 217 -9.79 26.81 -25.64
CA PRO A 217 -10.53 25.56 -25.56
C PRO A 217 -11.88 25.74 -24.86
N VAL A 218 -12.88 24.99 -25.31
CA VAL A 218 -14.17 24.86 -24.63
C VAL A 218 -14.12 23.64 -23.73
N TYR A 219 -14.36 23.84 -22.43
CA TYR A 219 -14.42 22.76 -21.45
C TYR A 219 -15.85 22.20 -21.32
N SER A 220 -15.98 20.89 -21.27
CA SER A 220 -17.23 20.17 -20.98
C SER A 220 -16.98 19.02 -20.00
N CYS A 221 -17.94 18.75 -19.13
CA CYS A 221 -17.89 17.60 -18.23
C CYS A 221 -18.38 16.36 -18.96
N GLU A 222 -17.53 15.35 -19.11
CA GLU A 222 -17.87 14.07 -19.73
C GLU A 222 -17.91 12.96 -18.67
N PRO A 223 -18.85 12.01 -18.76
CA PRO A 223 -19.01 10.95 -17.79
C PRO A 223 -17.84 9.96 -17.80
N LYS A 224 -17.31 9.67 -16.62
CA LYS A 224 -16.31 8.63 -16.39
C LYS A 224 -17.00 7.27 -16.31
N GLN A 225 -16.27 6.22 -16.68
CA GLN A 225 -16.76 4.84 -16.63
C GLN A 225 -16.64 4.25 -15.21
N VAL A 226 -17.26 4.90 -14.24
CA VAL A 226 -17.18 4.58 -12.80
C VAL A 226 -18.57 4.58 -12.17
N CYS A 227 -18.71 3.96 -11.01
CA CYS A 227 -19.89 4.10 -10.16
C CYS A 227 -19.64 5.15 -9.08
N VAL A 228 -20.69 5.85 -8.64
CA VAL A 228 -20.61 6.84 -7.56
C VAL A 228 -21.52 6.42 -6.41
N HIS A 229 -20.97 6.36 -5.20
CA HIS A 229 -21.71 6.07 -3.96
C HIS A 229 -21.14 6.86 -2.79
N GLU A 230 -21.99 7.52 -2.00
CA GLU A 230 -21.62 8.29 -0.79
C GLU A 230 -20.36 9.17 -0.97
N ASN A 231 -20.34 9.98 -2.03
CA ASN A 231 -19.22 10.88 -2.39
C ASN A 231 -17.90 10.20 -2.78
N ALA A 232 -17.90 8.90 -3.11
CA ALA A 232 -16.71 8.20 -3.62
C ALA A 232 -16.94 7.62 -5.02
N GLU A 233 -15.88 7.59 -5.83
CA GLU A 233 -15.84 6.97 -7.15
C GLU A 233 -15.27 5.54 -7.06
N TYR A 234 -15.96 4.58 -7.66
CA TYR A 234 -15.57 3.17 -7.67
C TYR A 234 -15.32 2.69 -9.10
N GLN A 235 -14.17 2.08 -9.32
CA GLN A 235 -13.86 1.45 -10.61
C GLN A 235 -14.73 0.20 -10.85
N PRO A 236 -15.02 -0.16 -12.11
CA PRO A 236 -15.75 -1.37 -12.42
C PRO A 236 -15.05 -2.62 -11.89
N GLY A 237 -15.79 -3.47 -11.19
CA GLY A 237 -15.29 -4.66 -10.48
C GLY A 237 -14.89 -4.41 -9.03
N SER A 238 -14.81 -3.15 -8.58
CA SER A 238 -14.49 -2.83 -7.20
C SER A 238 -15.70 -3.07 -6.27
N PRO A 239 -15.46 -3.59 -5.05
CA PRO A 239 -16.50 -3.70 -4.03
C PRO A 239 -16.89 -2.30 -3.54
N VAL A 240 -18.20 -2.05 -3.46
CA VAL A 240 -18.77 -0.82 -2.91
C VAL A 240 -19.23 -1.11 -1.50
N TYR A 241 -18.74 -0.34 -0.53
CA TYR A 241 -19.20 -0.46 0.84
C TYR A 241 -20.61 0.14 0.94
N SER A 242 -21.58 -0.66 1.37
CA SER A 242 -22.96 -0.22 1.60
C SER A 242 -23.40 -0.64 3.00
N SER A 243 -23.96 -1.85 3.14
CA SER A 243 -24.35 -2.41 4.43
C SER A 243 -23.59 -3.71 4.71
N LYS A 244 -23.49 -4.11 5.98
CA LYS A 244 -22.90 -5.41 6.37
C LYS A 244 -23.66 -6.63 5.80
N CYS A 245 -24.87 -6.43 5.27
CA CYS A 245 -25.73 -7.48 4.69
C CYS A 245 -25.76 -7.54 3.17
N GLN A 246 -25.20 -6.54 2.50
CA GLN A 246 -25.22 -6.48 1.04
C GLN A 246 -23.79 -6.40 0.53
N LYS A 247 -23.44 -7.34 -0.34
CA LYS A 247 -22.21 -7.26 -1.11
C LYS A 247 -22.53 -6.53 -2.42
N CYS A 248 -22.10 -5.28 -2.50
CA CYS A 248 -22.26 -4.45 -3.68
C CYS A 248 -20.97 -4.41 -4.49
N MET A 249 -21.08 -4.44 -5.81
CA MET A 249 -19.97 -4.24 -6.74
C MET A 249 -20.36 -3.26 -7.84
N CYS A 250 -19.41 -2.42 -8.22
CA CYS A 250 -19.58 -1.55 -9.39
C CYS A 250 -19.54 -2.40 -10.67
N THR A 251 -20.57 -2.34 -11.50
CA THR A 251 -20.62 -3.09 -12.76
C THR A 251 -20.07 -2.25 -13.91
N ARG A 252 -20.06 -2.83 -15.12
CA ARG A 252 -19.81 -2.10 -16.38
C ARG A 252 -21.10 -1.71 -17.09
N GLU A 253 -22.25 -1.92 -16.44
CA GLU A 253 -23.55 -1.58 -17.02
C GLU A 253 -23.79 -0.10 -16.85
N PHE A 254 -24.11 0.57 -17.96
CA PHE A 254 -24.28 2.01 -18.02
C PHE A 254 -25.74 2.40 -17.79
N ASN A 255 -25.98 3.34 -16.88
CA ASN A 255 -27.31 3.90 -16.66
C ASN A 255 -27.49 5.19 -17.46
N SER A 256 -28.46 5.21 -18.37
CA SER A 256 -28.77 6.35 -19.22
C SER A 256 -29.26 7.59 -18.46
N SER A 257 -29.81 7.42 -17.25
CA SER A 257 -30.30 8.54 -16.43
C SER A 257 -29.19 9.20 -15.60
N SER A 258 -28.29 8.42 -15.00
CA SER A 258 -27.16 8.98 -14.23
C SER A 258 -25.91 9.22 -15.07
N GLN A 259 -25.87 8.73 -16.31
CA GLN A 259 -24.71 8.69 -17.20
C GLN A 259 -23.46 8.03 -16.56
N LEU A 260 -23.66 7.14 -15.59
CA LEU A 260 -22.61 6.47 -14.83
C LEU A 260 -22.89 4.97 -14.75
N ASN A 261 -21.91 4.20 -14.25
CA ASN A 261 -22.08 2.76 -14.10
C ASN A 261 -22.98 2.41 -12.91
N ILE A 262 -23.67 1.27 -13.02
CA ILE A 262 -24.64 0.78 -12.03
C ILE A 262 -23.91 0.01 -10.92
N ILE A 263 -24.36 0.19 -9.68
CA ILE A 263 -23.92 -0.62 -8.55
C ILE A 263 -24.89 -1.78 -8.40
N SER A 264 -24.38 -3.01 -8.50
CA SER A 264 -25.18 -4.22 -8.30
C SER A 264 -24.91 -4.81 -6.92
N CYS A 265 -25.97 -5.00 -6.15
CA CYS A 265 -25.92 -5.50 -4.78
C CYS A 265 -26.57 -6.87 -4.68
N THR A 266 -25.88 -7.78 -4.00
CA THR A 266 -26.37 -9.13 -3.69
C THR A 266 -26.46 -9.31 -2.19
N HIS A 267 -27.51 -9.98 -1.70
CA HIS A 267 -27.63 -10.27 -0.28
C HIS A 267 -26.62 -11.34 0.11
N VAL A 268 -25.95 -11.16 1.25
CA VAL A 268 -25.05 -12.19 1.78
C VAL A 268 -25.90 -13.39 2.21
N PRO A 269 -25.68 -14.61 1.68
CA PRO A 269 -26.40 -15.80 2.11
C PRO A 269 -25.86 -16.26 3.46
N CYS A 270 -26.69 -16.25 4.51
CA CYS A 270 -26.32 -16.79 5.82
C CYS A 270 -26.62 -18.29 5.86
N ASN A 271 -25.62 -19.11 6.19
CA ASN A 271 -25.85 -20.52 6.53
C ASN A 271 -26.25 -20.61 8.01
N VAL A 272 -27.52 -20.90 8.27
CA VAL A 272 -28.12 -20.88 9.63
C VAL A 272 -28.06 -22.26 10.32
N SER A 273 -27.24 -23.19 9.80
CA SER A 273 -27.02 -24.48 10.47
C SER A 273 -25.94 -24.36 11.55
N CYS A 274 -26.34 -24.57 12.80
CA CYS A 274 -25.44 -24.64 13.94
C CYS A 274 -25.11 -26.09 14.28
N ASP A 275 -23.92 -26.34 14.82
CA ASP A 275 -23.52 -27.65 15.31
C ASP A 275 -24.45 -28.13 16.44
N PRO A 276 -24.59 -29.47 16.64
CA PRO A 276 -25.45 -30.02 17.69
C PRO A 276 -25.12 -29.43 19.08
N GLY A 277 -26.11 -28.85 19.73
CA GLY A 277 -26.00 -28.18 21.03
C GLY A 277 -25.78 -26.67 20.98
N PHE A 278 -25.74 -26.10 19.77
CA PHE A 278 -25.73 -24.66 19.51
C PHE A 278 -27.00 -24.23 18.79
N GLU A 279 -27.50 -23.04 19.13
CA GLU A 279 -28.64 -22.41 18.47
C GLU A 279 -28.26 -21.03 17.91
N PRO A 280 -28.88 -20.59 16.81
CA PRO A 280 -28.59 -19.29 16.21
C PRO A 280 -29.16 -18.16 17.08
N VAL A 281 -28.31 -17.18 17.38
CA VAL A 281 -28.68 -15.98 18.15
C VAL A 281 -28.42 -14.74 17.30
N GLU A 282 -29.42 -13.87 17.23
CA GLU A 282 -29.31 -12.58 16.55
C GLU A 282 -28.46 -11.62 17.38
N VAL A 283 -27.41 -11.08 16.77
CA VAL A 283 -26.51 -10.12 17.41
C VAL A 283 -26.77 -8.74 16.82
N PRO A 284 -27.08 -7.72 17.64
CA PRO A 284 -27.30 -6.36 17.15
C PRO A 284 -26.09 -5.84 16.36
N GLY A 285 -26.31 -5.46 15.09
CA GLY A 285 -25.29 -4.87 14.22
C GLY A 285 -24.44 -5.87 13.41
N GLU A 286 -24.79 -7.15 13.41
CA GLU A 286 -24.23 -8.20 12.54
C GLU A 286 -25.30 -8.67 11.55
N CYS A 287 -24.91 -9.08 10.34
CA CYS A 287 -25.87 -9.52 9.33
C CYS A 287 -26.41 -10.94 9.56
N CYS A 288 -25.52 -11.86 9.92
CA CYS A 288 -25.87 -13.25 10.15
C CYS A 288 -25.91 -13.55 11.65
N SER A 289 -26.83 -14.42 12.06
CA SER A 289 -26.90 -14.95 13.42
C SER A 289 -25.64 -15.73 13.77
N LYS A 290 -25.20 -15.64 15.03
CA LYS A 290 -24.07 -16.40 15.55
C LYS A 290 -24.57 -17.60 16.33
N CYS A 291 -23.95 -18.76 16.17
CA CYS A 291 -24.28 -19.94 16.93
C CYS A 291 -23.80 -19.79 18.39
N GLN A 292 -24.73 -19.77 19.33
CA GLN A 292 -24.44 -19.75 20.76
C GLN A 292 -24.74 -21.12 21.37
N GLN A 293 -23.87 -21.58 22.26
CA GLN A 293 -24.06 -22.85 22.94
C GLN A 293 -25.27 -22.75 23.89
N THR A 294 -26.27 -23.60 23.68
CA THR A 294 -27.47 -23.68 24.53
C THR A 294 -27.54 -24.97 25.32
N HIS A 295 -26.83 -26.02 24.88
CA HIS A 295 -26.80 -27.35 25.50
C HIS A 295 -25.40 -27.74 25.95
N CYS A 296 -25.30 -28.56 27.00
CA CYS A 296 -24.02 -29.16 27.38
C CYS A 296 -23.68 -30.29 26.40
N ILE A 297 -22.43 -30.31 25.92
CA ILE A 297 -21.92 -31.34 25.03
C ILE A 297 -20.89 -32.15 25.80
N ILE A 298 -21.11 -33.47 25.91
CA ILE A 298 -20.23 -34.40 26.61
C ILE A 298 -19.68 -35.40 25.61
N ASN A 299 -18.37 -35.32 25.37
CA ASN A 299 -17.67 -36.21 24.44
C ASN A 299 -17.26 -37.50 25.15
N ILE A 300 -17.84 -38.62 24.72
CA ILE A 300 -17.49 -39.96 25.22
C ILE A 300 -16.50 -40.59 24.23
N PRO A 301 -15.30 -41.05 24.68
CA PRO A 301 -14.35 -41.70 23.80
C PRO A 301 -14.96 -42.96 23.16
N GLY A 302 -15.05 -42.99 21.81
CA GLY A 302 -15.59 -44.13 21.07
C GLY A 302 -17.12 -44.19 20.95
N SER A 303 -17.85 -43.11 21.26
CA SER A 303 -19.32 -43.02 21.08
C SER A 303 -19.75 -41.62 20.64
N GLN A 304 -21.01 -41.46 20.20
CA GLN A 304 -21.56 -40.16 19.82
C GLN A 304 -21.65 -39.23 21.04
N ALA A 305 -21.38 -37.93 20.84
CA ALA A 305 -21.44 -36.93 21.90
C ALA A 305 -22.87 -36.81 22.46
N VAL A 306 -22.98 -36.79 23.78
CA VAL A 306 -24.27 -36.64 24.48
C VAL A 306 -24.56 -35.15 24.63
N VAL A 307 -25.73 -34.72 24.15
CA VAL A 307 -26.17 -33.32 24.18
C VAL A 307 -27.33 -33.20 25.18
N LEU A 308 -27.12 -32.49 26.28
CA LEU A 308 -28.07 -32.37 27.39
C LEU A 308 -28.55 -30.92 27.56
N LYS A 309 -29.84 -30.70 27.87
CA LYS A 309 -30.33 -29.38 28.25
C LYS A 309 -29.96 -29.07 29.70
N PRO A 310 -29.86 -27.79 30.08
CA PRO A 310 -29.66 -27.40 31.47
C PRO A 310 -30.75 -27.97 32.40
N GLY A 311 -30.34 -28.74 33.40
CA GLY A 311 -31.22 -29.45 34.33
C GLY A 311 -31.39 -30.93 34.01
N ASP A 312 -31.02 -31.38 32.81
CA ASP A 312 -31.14 -32.78 32.42
C ASP A 312 -30.04 -33.64 33.05
N MET A 313 -30.41 -34.90 33.36
CA MET A 313 -29.49 -35.94 33.79
C MET A 313 -29.79 -37.24 33.06
N GLU A 314 -28.81 -37.78 32.36
CA GLU A 314 -28.90 -39.04 31.63
C GLU A 314 -27.91 -40.08 32.14
N ARG A 315 -28.27 -41.36 32.03
CA ARG A 315 -27.41 -42.48 32.42
C ARG A 315 -26.69 -43.02 31.19
N ASN A 316 -25.41 -43.36 31.34
CA ASN A 316 -24.66 -44.00 30.27
C ASN A 316 -25.27 -45.39 29.95
N PRO A 317 -25.62 -45.68 28.67
CA PRO A 317 -26.21 -46.97 28.28
C PRO A 317 -25.30 -48.18 28.55
N SER A 318 -23.98 -48.01 28.42
CA SER A 318 -23.00 -49.08 28.56
C SER A 318 -22.51 -49.26 30.01
N ASN A 319 -22.42 -48.17 30.78
CA ASN A 319 -22.05 -48.21 32.20
C ASN A 319 -23.16 -47.61 33.07
N LYS A 320 -23.98 -48.48 33.68
CA LYS A 320 -25.09 -48.05 34.54
C LYS A 320 -24.67 -47.22 35.76
N CYS A 321 -23.39 -47.15 36.08
CA CYS A 321 -22.86 -46.38 37.21
C CYS A 321 -22.42 -44.96 36.82
N THR A 322 -22.35 -44.64 35.53
CA THR A 322 -21.97 -43.30 35.05
C THR A 322 -23.20 -42.50 34.66
N PHE A 323 -23.29 -41.28 35.16
CA PHE A 323 -24.34 -40.32 34.85
C PHE A 323 -23.74 -39.04 34.31
N PHE A 324 -24.43 -38.47 33.33
CA PHE A 324 -24.11 -37.21 32.71
C PHE A 324 -25.15 -36.21 33.17
N SER A 325 -24.72 -35.06 33.68
CA SER A 325 -25.65 -33.98 34.02
C SER A 325 -25.17 -32.65 33.47
N CYS A 326 -26.14 -31.79 33.13
CA CYS A 326 -25.89 -30.44 32.64
C CYS A 326 -26.54 -29.44 33.59
N MET A 327 -25.79 -28.43 34.03
CA MET A 327 -26.32 -27.32 34.83
C MET A 327 -25.90 -25.98 34.21
N LYS A 328 -26.75 -24.95 34.34
CA LYS A 328 -26.43 -23.58 33.91
C LYS A 328 -26.22 -22.70 35.14
N ILE A 329 -24.99 -22.24 35.37
CA ILE A 329 -24.63 -21.40 36.52
C ILE A 329 -24.05 -20.08 35.98
N TYR A 330 -24.59 -18.93 36.39
CA TYR A 330 -24.17 -17.59 35.94
C TYR A 330 -23.98 -17.47 34.41
N ASN A 331 -24.90 -18.06 33.64
CA ASN A 331 -24.89 -18.09 32.18
C ASN A 331 -23.82 -18.98 31.51
N GLN A 332 -23.09 -19.79 32.29
CA GLN A 332 -22.18 -20.81 31.81
C GLN A 332 -22.80 -22.20 31.90
N LEU A 333 -22.66 -23.00 30.85
CA LEU A 333 -23.08 -24.40 30.82
C LEU A 333 -21.98 -25.29 31.38
N ILE A 334 -22.28 -26.00 32.45
CA ILE A 334 -21.36 -26.89 33.15
C ILE A 334 -21.88 -28.32 33.00
N SER A 335 -21.15 -29.13 32.25
CA SER A 335 -21.34 -30.58 32.22
C SER A 335 -20.57 -31.24 33.36
N SER A 336 -21.17 -32.24 33.98
CA SER A 336 -20.49 -33.09 34.95
C SER A 336 -20.73 -34.56 34.68
N VAL A 337 -19.69 -35.36 34.93
CA VAL A 337 -19.72 -36.81 34.82
C VAL A 337 -19.60 -37.37 36.23
N SER A 338 -20.64 -38.03 36.70
CA SER A 338 -20.71 -38.63 38.03
C SER A 338 -20.63 -40.15 37.92
N ASN A 339 -19.66 -40.75 38.60
CA ASN A 339 -19.49 -42.20 38.66
C ASN A 339 -19.84 -42.70 40.05
N ILE A 340 -20.83 -43.59 40.15
CA ILE A 340 -21.14 -44.31 41.39
C ILE A 340 -20.11 -45.43 41.56
N THR A 341 -19.33 -45.37 42.63
CA THR A 341 -18.49 -46.48 43.08
C THR A 341 -19.29 -47.41 43.99
N CYS A 342 -19.23 -48.71 43.72
CA CYS A 342 -19.92 -49.71 44.52
C CYS A 342 -18.99 -50.35 45.55
N PRO A 343 -19.48 -50.68 46.75
CA PRO A 343 -18.76 -51.52 47.70
C PRO A 343 -18.44 -52.90 47.09
N ASP A 344 -17.37 -53.53 47.57
CA ASP A 344 -16.97 -54.88 47.14
C ASP A 344 -18.13 -55.87 47.31
N PHE A 345 -18.54 -56.49 46.21
CA PHE A 345 -19.67 -57.41 46.16
C PHE A 345 -19.17 -58.83 45.90
N ASN A 346 -19.37 -59.73 46.87
CA ASN A 346 -19.08 -61.15 46.71
C ASN A 346 -20.37 -61.94 46.47
N PRO A 347 -20.60 -62.51 45.27
CA PRO A 347 -21.78 -63.31 44.99
C PRO A 347 -21.89 -64.58 45.85
N GLY A 348 -20.77 -65.07 46.41
CA GLY A 348 -20.71 -66.30 47.20
C GLY A 348 -21.27 -66.18 48.62
N THR A 349 -21.46 -64.96 49.14
CA THR A 349 -22.05 -64.71 50.47
C THR A 349 -23.57 -64.48 50.43
N CYS A 350 -24.16 -64.59 49.24
CA CYS A 350 -25.56 -64.28 48.99
C CYS A 350 -26.43 -65.54 48.98
N VAL A 351 -27.67 -65.44 49.48
CA VAL A 351 -28.68 -66.48 49.27
C VAL A 351 -28.96 -66.60 47.76
N PRO A 352 -28.95 -67.81 47.17
CA PRO A 352 -29.23 -68.02 45.75
C PRO A 352 -30.57 -67.41 45.33
N GLY A 353 -30.56 -66.57 44.29
CA GLY A 353 -31.76 -65.86 43.80
C GLY A 353 -32.08 -64.52 44.49
N SER A 354 -31.33 -64.11 45.53
CA SER A 354 -31.57 -62.85 46.26
C SER A 354 -30.82 -61.63 45.70
N ILE A 355 -30.02 -61.80 44.64
CA ILE A 355 -29.21 -60.73 44.05
C ILE A 355 -30.12 -59.77 43.28
N ARG A 356 -30.14 -58.52 43.70
CA ARG A 356 -30.90 -57.44 43.06
C ARG A 356 -30.02 -56.20 42.90
N TYR A 357 -30.38 -55.33 41.97
CA TYR A 357 -29.77 -54.00 41.91
C TYR A 357 -30.38 -53.13 43.01
N MET A 358 -29.55 -52.31 43.62
CA MET A 358 -30.01 -51.24 44.49
C MET A 358 -30.92 -50.27 43.72
N PRO A 359 -31.75 -49.46 44.40
CA PRO A 359 -32.62 -48.47 43.76
C PRO A 359 -31.88 -47.47 42.85
N ASN A 360 -30.58 -47.26 43.07
CA ASN A 360 -29.71 -46.45 42.21
C ASN A 360 -29.38 -47.11 40.84
N GLY A 361 -29.76 -48.38 40.64
CA GLY A 361 -29.63 -49.14 39.38
C GLY A 361 -28.20 -49.52 38.99
N CYS A 362 -27.20 -49.21 39.81
CA CYS A 362 -25.78 -49.42 39.53
C CYS A 362 -25.19 -50.55 40.39
N CYS A 363 -25.35 -50.48 41.71
CA CYS A 363 -24.73 -51.44 42.62
C CYS A 363 -25.60 -52.66 42.86
N ARG A 364 -24.95 -53.82 43.02
CA ARG A 364 -25.61 -55.08 43.35
C ARG A 364 -25.68 -55.25 44.86
N THR A 365 -26.79 -55.78 45.33
CA THR A 365 -27.01 -56.13 46.74
C THR A 365 -27.72 -57.49 46.79
N CYS A 366 -27.62 -58.17 47.93
CA CYS A 366 -28.24 -59.46 48.15
C CYS A 366 -28.54 -59.65 49.62
N ILE A 367 -29.34 -60.67 49.94
CA ILE A 367 -29.52 -61.08 51.33
C ILE A 367 -28.29 -61.91 51.70
N SER A 368 -27.51 -61.41 52.65
CA SER A 368 -26.31 -62.09 53.16
C SER A 368 -26.70 -63.32 53.97
N LEU A 369 -25.97 -64.41 53.81
CA LEU A 369 -26.15 -65.65 54.58
C LEU A 369 -25.94 -65.46 56.11
N ASN A 370 -25.34 -64.34 56.55
CA ASN A 370 -24.81 -64.14 57.90
C ASN A 370 -25.39 -62.93 58.68
N GLU A 371 -26.54 -62.37 58.33
CA GLU A 371 -27.21 -61.36 59.18
C GLU A 371 -28.13 -62.01 60.22
N THR A 372 -27.58 -62.41 61.37
CA THR A 372 -28.36 -62.56 62.60
C THR A 372 -28.64 -61.17 63.20
N ARG A 373 -29.63 -60.44 62.65
CA ARG A 373 -30.30 -59.39 63.43
C ARG A 373 -31.18 -60.11 64.44
N VAL A 374 -30.69 -60.27 65.68
CA VAL A 374 -31.53 -60.79 66.76
C VAL A 374 -32.64 -59.75 66.99
N PRO A 375 -33.92 -60.09 66.73
CA PRO A 375 -35.01 -59.16 66.93
C PRO A 375 -35.12 -58.79 68.42
N CYS A 376 -35.64 -57.59 68.70
CA CYS A 376 -35.93 -57.17 70.07
C CYS A 376 -36.74 -58.25 70.81
N SER A 377 -36.15 -58.83 71.85
CA SER A 377 -36.72 -59.96 72.58
C SER A 377 -36.27 -59.94 74.05
N THR A 378 -36.97 -60.70 74.89
CA THR A 378 -36.65 -60.88 76.31
C THR A 378 -35.47 -61.84 76.46
N ILE A 379 -34.44 -61.40 77.18
CA ILE A 379 -33.29 -62.24 77.54
C ILE A 379 -33.32 -62.50 79.05
N PRO A 380 -33.35 -63.76 79.51
CA PRO A 380 -33.35 -64.08 80.92
C PRO A 380 -31.97 -63.83 81.56
N ILE A 381 -31.98 -63.24 82.75
CA ILE A 381 -30.81 -62.93 83.57
C ILE A 381 -31.11 -63.27 85.05
N VAL A 382 -30.15 -63.86 85.74
CA VAL A 382 -30.23 -64.04 87.19
C VAL A 382 -29.72 -62.78 87.87
N LYS A 383 -30.54 -62.16 88.70
CA LYS A 383 -30.21 -60.95 89.45
C LYS A 383 -30.48 -61.18 90.94
N GLU A 384 -29.54 -60.76 91.77
CA GLU A 384 -29.74 -60.75 93.22
C GLU A 384 -30.60 -59.56 93.61
N ILE A 385 -31.70 -59.83 94.31
CA ILE A 385 -32.51 -58.80 94.96
C ILE A 385 -32.13 -58.77 96.43
N SER A 386 -31.67 -57.62 96.91
CA SER A 386 -31.39 -57.36 98.32
C SER A 386 -32.31 -56.26 98.85
N TYR A 387 -33.02 -56.54 99.94
CA TYR A 387 -33.89 -55.59 100.61
C TYR A 387 -33.91 -55.85 102.11
N ALA A 388 -33.77 -54.78 102.91
CA ALA A 388 -33.74 -54.83 104.37
C ALA A 388 -32.74 -55.85 104.97
N GLY A 389 -31.60 -56.08 104.31
CA GLY A 389 -30.56 -57.01 104.75
C GLY A 389 -30.82 -58.49 104.43
N CYS A 390 -31.91 -58.81 103.74
CA CYS A 390 -32.20 -60.15 103.20
C CYS A 390 -31.93 -60.17 101.69
N ALA A 391 -31.50 -61.30 101.14
CA ALA A 391 -31.14 -61.39 99.73
C ALA A 391 -31.60 -62.71 99.10
N LYS A 392 -31.89 -62.68 97.79
CA LYS A 392 -32.16 -63.88 96.99
C LYS A 392 -31.92 -63.65 95.51
N ASN A 393 -31.42 -64.68 94.83
CA ASN A 393 -31.28 -64.70 93.38
C ASN A 393 -32.63 -64.99 92.72
N VAL A 394 -33.05 -64.11 91.81
CA VAL A 394 -34.24 -64.31 90.97
C VAL A 394 -33.87 -64.26 89.50
N THR A 395 -34.51 -65.11 88.70
CA THR A 395 -34.43 -65.01 87.25
C THR A 395 -35.44 -63.98 86.75
N THR A 396 -34.94 -62.88 86.20
CA THR A 396 -35.75 -61.83 85.56
C THR A 396 -35.32 -61.63 84.12
N ASN A 397 -36.08 -60.89 83.31
CA ASN A 397 -35.72 -60.65 81.91
C ASN A 397 -35.27 -59.21 81.70
N TYR A 398 -34.42 -58.98 80.70
CA TYR A 398 -34.14 -57.65 80.16
C TYR A 398 -34.35 -57.64 78.64
N CYS A 399 -34.62 -56.47 78.07
CA CYS A 399 -34.83 -56.32 76.63
C CYS A 399 -33.51 -56.07 75.89
N SER A 400 -33.26 -56.84 74.83
CA SER A 400 -32.14 -56.61 73.92
C SER A 400 -32.46 -57.09 72.51
N GLY A 401 -31.79 -56.49 71.53
CA GLY A 401 -31.96 -56.80 70.11
C GLY A 401 -31.92 -55.55 69.26
N SER A 402 -32.07 -55.74 67.95
CA SER A 402 -32.05 -54.65 66.97
C SER A 402 -33.47 -54.19 66.63
N CYS A 403 -33.64 -52.87 66.54
CA CYS A 403 -34.86 -52.20 66.10
C CYS A 403 -34.57 -51.34 64.86
N GLU A 404 -35.58 -51.11 64.02
CA GLU A 404 -35.40 -50.35 62.78
C GLU A 404 -35.25 -48.85 63.04
N THR A 405 -34.17 -48.27 62.51
CA THR A 405 -33.92 -46.83 62.55
C THR A 405 -33.47 -46.32 61.19
N PHE A 406 -33.96 -45.15 60.76
CA PHE A 406 -33.51 -44.52 59.52
C PHE A 406 -33.46 -42.99 59.61
N ALA A 407 -32.64 -42.40 58.74
CA ALA A 407 -32.60 -40.98 58.42
C ALA A 407 -32.63 -40.85 56.91
N MET A 408 -33.66 -40.20 56.36
CA MET A 408 -33.87 -40.14 54.91
C MET A 408 -34.30 -38.75 54.50
N TYR A 409 -33.71 -38.21 53.43
CA TYR A 409 -34.10 -36.90 52.90
C TYR A 409 -35.52 -36.95 52.32
N SER A 410 -36.42 -36.16 52.89
CA SER A 410 -37.78 -35.97 52.38
C SER A 410 -37.80 -34.73 51.49
N ALA A 411 -37.88 -34.95 50.18
CA ALA A 411 -38.01 -33.85 49.22
C ALA A 411 -39.26 -32.98 49.48
N LYS A 412 -40.31 -33.54 50.10
CA LYS A 412 -41.53 -32.82 50.49
C LYS A 412 -41.30 -31.86 51.67
N ALA A 413 -40.46 -32.25 52.63
CA ALA A 413 -40.15 -31.44 53.81
C ALA A 413 -38.87 -30.59 53.65
N GLN A 414 -38.11 -30.80 52.57
CA GLN A 414 -36.77 -30.24 52.34
C GLN A 414 -35.83 -30.43 53.56
N SER A 415 -36.03 -31.53 54.29
CA SER A 415 -35.32 -31.85 55.52
C SER A 415 -35.14 -33.37 55.63
N LEU A 416 -34.31 -33.80 56.58
CA LEU A 416 -34.14 -35.20 56.89
C LEU A 416 -35.30 -35.67 57.78
N ASP A 417 -35.99 -36.72 57.33
CA ASP A 417 -36.98 -37.45 58.11
C ASP A 417 -36.26 -38.51 58.94
N HIS A 418 -36.55 -38.56 60.23
CA HIS A 418 -35.85 -39.39 61.20
C HIS A 418 -36.85 -40.30 61.91
N ARG A 419 -36.61 -41.62 61.87
CA ARG A 419 -37.33 -42.60 62.68
C ARG A 419 -36.33 -43.35 63.55
N CYS A 420 -36.40 -43.13 64.86
CA CYS A 420 -35.64 -43.90 65.84
C CYS A 420 -36.58 -44.81 66.62
N SER A 421 -36.23 -46.09 66.74
CA SER A 421 -36.92 -47.04 67.60
C SER A 421 -35.91 -47.79 68.46
N CYS A 422 -36.26 -48.01 69.72
CA CYS A 422 -35.44 -48.69 70.71
C CYS A 422 -36.17 -49.91 71.25
N CYS A 423 -35.40 -50.95 71.60
CA CYS A 423 -35.95 -52.15 72.22
C CYS A 423 -36.31 -51.85 73.68
N LYS A 424 -37.61 -51.87 74.00
CA LYS A 424 -38.17 -51.54 75.32
C LYS A 424 -39.16 -52.58 75.80
N GLU A 425 -39.46 -52.56 77.09
CA GLU A 425 -40.48 -53.40 77.70
C GLU A 425 -41.86 -53.12 77.11
N GLU A 426 -42.54 -54.17 76.65
CA GLU A 426 -43.92 -54.13 76.19
C GLU A 426 -44.90 -54.30 77.34
N SER A 427 -44.62 -55.28 78.18
CA SER A 427 -45.47 -55.68 79.29
C SER A 427 -44.63 -56.09 80.47
N THR A 428 -45.07 -55.66 81.66
CA THR A 428 -44.43 -55.98 82.93
C THR A 428 -45.45 -56.56 83.88
N VAL A 429 -45.03 -57.50 84.73
CA VAL A 429 -45.86 -58.12 85.77
C VAL A 429 -45.13 -58.05 87.11
N GLU A 430 -45.88 -57.81 88.19
CA GLU A 430 -45.34 -57.89 89.55
C GLU A 430 -45.22 -59.36 89.98
N ARG A 431 -44.03 -59.77 90.42
CA ARG A 431 -43.77 -61.10 90.98
C ARG A 431 -43.32 -60.96 92.43
N GLN A 432 -43.80 -61.86 93.27
CA GLN A 432 -43.37 -61.93 94.67
C GLN A 432 -42.33 -63.03 94.86
N VAL A 433 -41.27 -62.72 95.59
CA VAL A 433 -40.21 -63.65 96.00
C VAL A 433 -40.03 -63.57 97.50
N VAL A 434 -39.75 -64.69 98.15
CA VAL A 434 -39.41 -64.73 99.58
C VAL A 434 -37.90 -64.66 99.73
N LEU A 435 -37.38 -63.53 100.23
CA LEU A 435 -35.96 -63.27 100.48
C LEU A 435 -35.47 -64.03 101.71
N ASP A 436 -34.23 -64.49 101.65
CA ASP A 436 -33.60 -65.27 102.72
C ASP A 436 -32.80 -64.30 103.62
N CYS A 437 -33.17 -64.19 104.90
CA CYS A 437 -32.53 -63.29 105.85
C CYS A 437 -31.46 -64.01 106.68
N PRO A 438 -30.32 -63.36 107.02
CA PRO A 438 -29.25 -63.98 107.80
C PRO A 438 -29.68 -64.43 109.21
N ASN A 439 -30.78 -63.89 109.74
CA ASN A 439 -31.36 -64.26 111.03
C ASN A 439 -32.25 -65.52 110.97
N GLY A 440 -32.28 -66.25 109.84
CA GLY A 440 -33.12 -67.44 109.62
C GLY A 440 -34.60 -67.14 109.33
N GLY A 441 -34.97 -65.86 109.18
CA GLY A 441 -36.30 -65.42 108.80
C GLY A 441 -36.50 -65.32 107.28
N SER A 442 -37.76 -65.26 106.86
CA SER A 442 -38.19 -65.17 105.46
C SER A 442 -38.98 -63.89 105.23
N LEU A 443 -38.59 -63.05 104.26
CA LEU A 443 -39.26 -61.77 103.97
C LEU A 443 -39.87 -61.77 102.55
N PRO A 444 -41.19 -61.66 102.37
CA PRO A 444 -41.77 -61.52 101.04
C PRO A 444 -41.46 -60.13 100.44
N TYR A 445 -40.99 -60.10 99.19
CA TYR A 445 -40.67 -58.90 98.43
C TYR A 445 -41.25 -58.98 97.02
N THR A 446 -41.84 -57.89 96.53
CA THR A 446 -42.44 -57.81 95.19
C THR A 446 -41.52 -57.03 94.26
N TYR A 447 -41.26 -57.56 93.07
CA TYR A 447 -40.43 -56.93 92.04
C TYR A 447 -41.10 -56.97 90.66
N THR A 448 -40.75 -56.01 89.80
CA THR A 448 -41.26 -55.93 88.43
C THR A 448 -40.47 -56.85 87.50
N HIS A 449 -41.18 -57.77 86.84
CA HIS A 449 -40.63 -58.71 85.85
C HIS A 449 -41.10 -58.34 84.44
N ILE A 450 -40.17 -58.28 83.49
CA ILE A 450 -40.46 -57.99 82.08
C ILE A 450 -40.97 -59.25 81.39
N GLN A 451 -42.21 -59.21 80.88
CA GLN A 451 -42.86 -60.34 80.21
C GLN A 451 -42.63 -60.33 78.69
N GLY A 452 -42.59 -59.15 78.08
CA GLY A 452 -42.36 -58.97 76.64
C GLY A 452 -41.52 -57.73 76.32
N CYS A 453 -40.87 -57.74 75.17
CA CYS A 453 -40.07 -56.63 74.65
C CYS A 453 -40.47 -56.34 73.20
N LEU A 454 -40.59 -55.07 72.84
CA LEU A 454 -40.92 -54.64 71.48
C LEU A 454 -40.11 -53.40 71.07
N CYS A 455 -40.05 -53.11 69.78
CA CYS A 455 -39.45 -51.89 69.27
C CYS A 455 -40.39 -50.70 69.40
N GLN A 456 -40.11 -49.79 70.34
CA GLN A 456 -40.90 -48.59 70.55
C GLN A 456 -40.22 -47.35 69.96
N GLU A 457 -41.01 -46.44 69.37
CA GLU A 457 -40.48 -45.19 68.83
C GLU A 457 -39.89 -44.30 69.92
N SER A 458 -38.79 -43.63 69.58
CA SER A 458 -38.04 -42.75 70.46
C SER A 458 -37.59 -41.52 69.70
N VAL A 459 -37.48 -40.39 70.40
CA VAL A 459 -37.03 -39.12 69.79
C VAL A 459 -35.49 -39.15 69.71
N CYS A 460 -34.94 -38.98 68.51
CA CYS A 460 -33.50 -38.87 68.29
C CYS A 460 -33.01 -37.50 68.81
N GLN A 461 -32.58 -37.39 70.07
CA GLN A 461 -31.97 -36.16 70.58
C GLN A 461 -30.45 -36.19 70.41
N ILE A 462 -29.89 -35.09 69.91
CA ILE A 462 -28.45 -34.79 69.95
C ILE A 462 -28.15 -34.30 71.38
N PRO A 463 -27.09 -34.75 72.07
CA PRO A 463 -26.74 -34.19 73.36
C PRO A 463 -26.37 -32.71 73.15
N GLU A 464 -27.18 -31.79 73.67
CA GLU A 464 -26.78 -30.39 73.74
C GLU A 464 -25.52 -30.31 74.61
N THR A 465 -24.43 -29.88 73.99
CA THR A 465 -23.18 -29.53 74.66
C THR A 465 -23.50 -28.59 75.80
N ARG A 466 -23.22 -29.01 77.05
CA ARG A 466 -23.15 -28.11 78.21
C ARG A 466 -22.19 -26.96 77.87
N VAL A 467 -22.74 -25.82 77.46
CA VAL A 467 -21.99 -24.57 77.30
C VAL A 467 -21.56 -24.15 78.70
N ARG A 468 -20.29 -24.38 79.04
CA ARG A 468 -19.64 -23.74 80.18
C ARG A 468 -19.69 -22.22 79.96
N ARG A 469 -20.50 -21.52 80.77
CA ARG A 469 -20.48 -20.05 80.87
C ARG A 469 -19.07 -19.59 81.24
N ALA A 470 -18.39 -18.90 80.34
CA ALA A 470 -17.24 -18.07 80.65
C ALA A 470 -17.73 -16.66 81.02
N SER A 471 -17.33 -16.18 82.19
CA SER A 471 -17.67 -14.85 82.73
C SER A 471 -17.06 -13.71 81.89
N PRO A 472 -17.73 -12.54 81.75
CA PRO A 472 -17.12 -11.38 81.12
C PRO A 472 -16.24 -10.62 82.13
N ARG A 473 -14.97 -10.36 81.77
CA ARG A 473 -14.12 -9.36 82.44
C ARG A 473 -14.45 -7.97 81.91
N LEU A 474 -14.57 -7.06 82.88
CA LEU A 474 -14.83 -5.63 82.84
C LEU A 474 -14.24 -4.82 81.66
N LEU A 475 -15.11 -3.97 81.10
CA LEU A 475 -14.76 -2.67 80.52
C LEU A 475 -14.22 -1.74 81.61
N GLY A 476 -13.09 -1.09 81.33
CA GLY A 476 -12.56 0.02 82.13
C GLY A 476 -12.04 1.13 81.22
N ARG A 477 -12.81 2.21 81.10
CA ARG A 477 -12.33 3.59 80.89
C ARG A 477 -13.46 4.57 81.19
N VAL A 478 -13.41 5.15 82.38
CA VAL A 478 -13.36 6.60 82.58
C VAL A 478 -12.01 6.88 83.22
#